data_AF-A0A7Z9K9J4-F1
#
_entry.id   AF-A0A7Z9K9J4-F1
#
_cell.length_a   1.000
_cell.length_b   1.000
_cell.length_c   1.000
_cell.angle_alpha   90.00
_cell.angle_beta   90.00
_cell.angle_gamma   90.00
#
_symmetry.space_group_name_H-M   'P 1'
#
loop_
_entity.id
_entity.type
_entity.pdbx_description
1 polymer ?
#
loop_
_entity_poly.entity_id
_entity_poly.type
_entity_poly.pdbx_seq_one_letter_code
_entity_poly.pdbx_strand_id
1 'polypeptide(L)'
;FEVIARQHLPILFIGVLAGFLLFVNSAELYAEPFKLGPKKCQECHKAEAKVWSGTKHATSFKKIHKSKKAKKIVKAVGGKRMKKTALCASCHYTVAKKSASAKPKLVAGPSCESCHGAASEWISIHNKKAPKANKIEAASAKGMIWPSQLFDVAANCNSCHGLTKENLTGDNIKAMLDAGHPMNADFELVQYSQGSVRHRFYPPKVTENQAMTPAEMARMFVVGQAANLVSASAAVSKSSHAGYKAAQQKKIATATKLLESVAGQVPAAGKVVASPTADNGRALAAAIADKDLSGVVGGNLPKKFK
;
A
#
# COMPACT_ATOMS: atom_id res chain seq x y z
N PHE A 1 70.87 -12.84 61.49
CA PHE A 1 70.05 -13.32 62.62
C PHE A 1 68.61 -13.44 62.12
N GLU A 2 67.99 -14.55 62.50
CA GLU A 2 66.56 -14.87 62.42
C GLU A 2 65.91 -15.12 61.06
N VAL A 3 65.74 -16.43 60.83
CA VAL A 3 64.68 -17.08 60.05
C VAL A 3 63.32 -16.70 60.64
N ILE A 4 62.36 -16.27 59.81
CA ILE A 4 60.93 -16.32 60.17
C ILE A 4 60.15 -17.04 59.08
N ALA A 5 59.36 -17.98 59.57
CA ALA A 5 58.63 -19.03 58.89
C ALA A 5 57.52 -18.52 57.94
N ARG A 6 57.36 -19.28 56.85
CA ARG A 6 56.15 -19.38 56.03
C ARG A 6 54.94 -19.73 56.89
N GLN A 7 53.85 -18.98 56.72
CA GLN A 7 52.51 -19.44 57.06
C GLN A 7 51.71 -19.60 55.77
N HIS A 8 51.23 -20.83 55.54
CA HIS A 8 50.32 -21.20 54.48
C HIS A 8 48.88 -20.87 54.87
N LEU A 9 48.19 -20.08 54.06
CA LEU A 9 46.73 -19.89 54.15
C LEU A 9 46.07 -20.61 52.95
N PRO A 10 45.16 -21.57 53.15
CA PRO A 10 44.48 -22.23 52.05
C PRO A 10 43.37 -21.32 51.51
N ILE A 11 43.46 -20.96 50.24
CA ILE A 11 42.41 -20.25 49.50
C ILE A 11 41.27 -21.26 49.24
N LEU A 12 40.16 -21.08 49.96
CA LEU A 12 38.90 -21.78 49.73
C LEU A 12 38.27 -21.22 48.43
N PHE A 13 38.36 -21.97 47.32
CA PHE A 13 37.64 -21.66 46.08
C PHE A 13 36.15 -21.97 46.27
N ILE A 14 35.34 -20.96 46.58
CA ILE A 14 33.88 -21.04 46.46
C ILE A 14 33.54 -20.70 45.00
N GLY A 15 33.27 -21.74 44.20
CA GLY A 15 32.73 -21.60 42.85
C GLY A 15 31.28 -21.12 42.90
N VAL A 16 31.05 -19.84 42.61
CA VAL A 16 29.70 -19.31 42.33
C VAL A 16 29.39 -19.57 40.86
N LEU A 17 28.63 -20.63 40.59
CA LEU A 17 28.03 -20.87 39.28
C LEU A 17 26.86 -19.90 39.10
N ALA A 18 27.12 -18.74 38.49
CA ALA A 18 26.07 -17.84 38.04
C ALA A 18 25.39 -18.44 36.79
N GLY A 19 24.21 -19.05 37.00
CA GLY A 19 23.35 -19.53 35.92
C GLY A 19 22.85 -18.37 35.06
N PHE A 20 23.39 -18.23 33.85
CA PHE A 20 22.88 -17.33 32.83
C PHE A 20 21.59 -17.92 32.25
N LEU A 21 20.44 -17.57 32.83
CA LEU A 21 19.12 -17.86 32.24
C LEU A 21 18.97 -17.02 30.96
N LEU A 22 19.28 -17.63 29.81
CA LEU A 22 18.94 -17.08 28.51
C LEU A 22 17.41 -17.10 28.35
N PHE A 23 16.77 -15.96 28.60
CA PHE A 23 15.42 -15.69 28.14
C PHE A 23 15.44 -15.64 26.61
N VAL A 24 15.25 -16.80 25.97
CA VAL A 24 14.98 -16.88 24.55
C VAL A 24 13.58 -16.31 24.35
N ASN A 25 13.51 -15.04 23.96
CA ASN A 25 12.28 -14.47 23.45
C ASN A 25 11.95 -15.22 22.17
N SER A 26 11.03 -16.18 22.26
CA SER A 26 10.37 -16.79 21.11
C SER A 26 9.54 -15.73 20.41
N ALA A 27 10.18 -14.85 19.65
CA ALA A 27 9.50 -14.16 18.58
C ALA A 27 8.99 -15.25 17.65
N GLU A 28 7.70 -15.56 17.72
CA GLU A 28 7.05 -16.44 16.77
C GLU A 28 7.39 -15.90 15.37
N LEU A 29 8.24 -16.63 14.66
CA LEU A 29 8.57 -16.40 13.26
C LEU A 29 7.33 -16.72 12.43
N TYR A 30 6.30 -15.87 12.52
CA TYR A 30 5.18 -15.90 11.60
C TYR A 30 5.73 -15.63 10.20
N ALA A 31 5.42 -16.53 9.27
CA ALA A 31 5.75 -16.29 7.87
C ALA A 31 5.07 -15.01 7.39
N GLU A 32 5.82 -14.16 6.71
CA GLU A 32 5.30 -12.94 6.09
C GLU A 32 4.03 -13.22 5.26
N PRO A 33 2.97 -12.39 5.40
CA PRO A 33 1.75 -12.54 4.64
C PRO A 33 2.02 -12.63 3.13
N PHE A 34 1.34 -13.57 2.45
CA PHE A 34 1.55 -13.80 1.02
C PHE A 34 0.24 -13.82 0.24
N LYS A 35 0.35 -13.49 -1.04
CA LYS A 35 -0.80 -13.49 -1.95
C LYS A 35 -1.15 -14.93 -2.34
N LEU A 36 -2.43 -15.27 -2.35
CA LEU A 36 -2.97 -16.56 -2.78
C LEU A 36 -3.32 -16.59 -4.28
N GLY A 37 -3.40 -15.42 -4.91
CA GLY A 37 -3.72 -15.23 -6.31
C GLY A 37 -5.22 -14.99 -6.55
N PRO A 38 -5.57 -14.37 -7.69
CA PRO A 38 -6.91 -13.87 -7.92
C PRO A 38 -7.98 -14.96 -8.03
N LYS A 39 -7.61 -16.19 -8.40
CA LYS A 39 -8.57 -17.31 -8.52
C LYS A 39 -9.35 -17.54 -7.23
N LYS A 40 -8.69 -17.43 -6.07
CA LYS A 40 -9.34 -17.59 -4.76
C LYS A 40 -10.42 -16.53 -4.49
N CYS A 41 -10.22 -15.32 -4.97
CA CYS A 41 -11.21 -14.25 -4.85
C CYS A 41 -12.35 -14.45 -5.86
N GLN A 42 -12.03 -14.90 -7.08
CA GLN A 42 -12.96 -15.04 -8.21
C GLN A 42 -14.00 -16.14 -8.02
N GLU A 43 -13.74 -17.11 -7.15
CA GLU A 43 -14.70 -18.16 -6.77
C GLU A 43 -16.00 -17.56 -6.22
N CYS A 44 -15.92 -16.46 -5.46
CA CYS A 44 -17.06 -15.76 -4.87
C CYS A 44 -17.36 -14.39 -5.51
N HIS A 45 -16.33 -13.62 -5.88
CA HIS A 45 -16.44 -12.23 -6.38
C HIS A 45 -16.47 -12.16 -7.91
N LYS A 46 -17.49 -12.79 -8.52
CA LYS A 46 -17.58 -12.96 -9.98
C LYS A 46 -17.81 -11.63 -10.72
N ALA A 47 -18.61 -10.72 -10.16
CA ALA A 47 -18.93 -9.45 -10.81
C ALA A 47 -17.73 -8.50 -10.80
N GLU A 48 -17.05 -8.42 -9.66
CA GLU A 48 -15.78 -7.74 -9.46
C GLU A 48 -14.71 -8.27 -10.41
N ALA A 49 -14.58 -9.60 -10.50
CA ALA A 49 -13.64 -10.27 -11.38
C ALA A 49 -13.87 -9.92 -12.85
N LYS A 50 -15.13 -9.88 -13.29
CA LYS A 50 -15.50 -9.49 -14.65
C LYS A 50 -15.02 -8.07 -14.96
N VAL A 51 -15.26 -7.12 -14.05
CA VAL A 51 -14.77 -5.75 -14.22
C VAL A 51 -13.24 -5.71 -14.24
N TRP A 52 -12.58 -6.35 -13.27
CA TRP A 52 -11.12 -6.41 -13.19
C TRP A 52 -10.49 -6.92 -14.49
N SER A 53 -11.07 -7.95 -15.11
CA SER A 53 -10.52 -8.59 -16.31
C SER A 53 -10.38 -7.63 -17.52
N GLY A 54 -11.21 -6.60 -17.59
CA GLY A 54 -11.17 -5.56 -18.64
C GLY A 54 -10.19 -4.42 -18.35
N THR A 55 -9.64 -4.32 -17.13
CA THR A 55 -8.82 -3.18 -16.71
C THR A 55 -7.42 -3.20 -17.32
N LYS A 56 -6.72 -2.05 -17.31
CA LYS A 56 -5.30 -1.99 -17.66
C LYS A 56 -4.43 -2.86 -16.74
N HIS A 57 -4.81 -3.01 -15.47
CA HIS A 57 -4.11 -3.88 -14.54
C HIS A 57 -4.12 -5.34 -15.01
N ALA A 58 -5.28 -5.90 -15.33
CA ALA A 58 -5.37 -7.28 -15.83
C ALA A 58 -4.71 -7.46 -17.20
N THR A 59 -5.03 -6.58 -18.15
CA THR A 59 -4.61 -6.73 -19.55
C THR A 59 -3.11 -6.47 -19.76
N SER A 60 -2.46 -5.66 -18.90
CA SER A 60 -1.03 -5.38 -18.97
C SER A 60 -0.16 -6.63 -18.84
N PHE A 61 -0.64 -7.68 -18.15
CA PHE A 61 0.09 -8.92 -17.88
C PHE A 61 0.72 -9.54 -19.13
N LYS A 62 -0.01 -9.48 -20.25
CA LYS A 62 0.39 -10.08 -21.53
C LYS A 62 1.31 -9.17 -22.36
N LYS A 63 1.31 -7.86 -22.12
CA LYS A 63 1.90 -6.86 -23.04
C LYS A 63 3.07 -6.07 -22.46
N ILE A 64 3.00 -5.59 -21.21
CA ILE A 64 3.92 -4.56 -20.70
C ILE A 64 5.40 -4.96 -20.79
N HIS A 65 5.72 -6.20 -20.39
CA HIS A 65 7.07 -6.77 -20.38
C HIS A 65 7.68 -6.99 -21.77
N LYS A 66 6.88 -6.92 -22.84
CA LYS A 66 7.36 -7.10 -24.22
C LYS A 66 7.89 -5.80 -24.82
N SER A 67 7.50 -4.64 -24.27
CA SER A 67 7.87 -3.34 -24.81
C SER A 67 9.39 -3.10 -24.72
N LYS A 68 9.95 -2.43 -25.74
CA LYS A 68 11.38 -2.02 -25.74
C LYS A 68 11.71 -1.15 -24.51
N LYS A 69 10.79 -0.26 -24.14
CA LYS A 69 10.88 0.60 -22.95
C LYS A 69 11.00 -0.21 -21.66
N ALA A 70 10.15 -1.22 -21.44
CA ALA A 70 10.24 -2.07 -20.26
C ALA A 70 11.56 -2.85 -20.20
N LYS A 71 12.07 -3.35 -21.35
CA LYS A 71 13.38 -4.03 -21.40
C LYS A 71 14.53 -3.10 -21.02
N LYS A 72 14.50 -1.84 -21.48
CA LYS A 72 15.49 -0.80 -21.12
C LYS A 72 15.48 -0.55 -19.61
N ILE A 73 14.30 -0.30 -19.04
CA ILE A 73 14.14 -0.01 -17.59
C ILE A 73 14.61 -1.19 -16.74
N VAL A 74 14.21 -2.40 -17.09
CA VAL A 74 14.60 -3.62 -16.37
C VAL A 74 16.13 -3.79 -16.36
N LYS A 75 16.79 -3.53 -17.48
CA LYS A 75 18.26 -3.58 -17.57
C LYS A 75 18.92 -2.52 -16.67
N ALA A 76 18.36 -1.31 -16.62
CA ALA A 76 18.88 -0.21 -15.80
C ALA A 76 18.87 -0.53 -14.29
N VAL A 77 17.90 -1.30 -13.82
CA VAL A 77 17.82 -1.79 -12.42
C VAL A 77 18.52 -3.14 -12.21
N GLY A 78 19.43 -3.54 -13.10
CA GLY A 78 20.20 -4.80 -13.00
C GLY A 78 19.41 -6.08 -13.33
N GLY A 79 18.16 -5.95 -13.78
CA GLY A 79 17.31 -7.07 -14.17
C GLY A 79 17.56 -7.57 -15.59
N LYS A 80 17.31 -8.86 -15.83
CA LYS A 80 17.28 -9.44 -17.20
C LYS A 80 15.87 -9.46 -17.80
N ARG A 81 14.84 -9.68 -16.98
CA ARG A 81 13.43 -9.83 -17.41
C ARG A 81 12.48 -9.25 -16.39
N MET A 82 11.55 -8.39 -16.82
CA MET A 82 10.56 -7.74 -15.95
C MET A 82 9.82 -8.73 -15.03
N LYS A 83 9.37 -9.87 -15.59
CA LYS A 83 8.65 -10.91 -14.86
C LYS A 83 9.48 -11.65 -13.80
N LYS A 84 10.81 -11.55 -13.85
CA LYS A 84 11.74 -12.20 -12.91
C LYS A 84 12.47 -11.20 -12.01
N THR A 85 12.24 -9.91 -12.19
CA THR A 85 12.82 -8.87 -11.36
C THR A 85 11.81 -8.51 -10.27
N ALA A 86 12.12 -8.85 -9.01
CA ALA A 86 11.21 -8.65 -7.87
C ALA A 86 10.76 -7.17 -7.74
N LEU A 87 11.68 -6.24 -7.97
CA LEU A 87 11.40 -4.80 -8.02
C LEU A 87 10.27 -4.45 -9.01
N CYS A 88 10.32 -5.00 -10.23
CA CYS A 88 9.28 -4.73 -11.23
C CYS A 88 7.97 -5.44 -10.88
N ALA A 89 8.07 -6.64 -10.30
CA ALA A 89 6.92 -7.45 -9.94
C ALA A 89 6.12 -6.88 -8.76
N SER A 90 6.72 -6.06 -7.91
CA SER A 90 6.01 -5.44 -6.78
C SER A 90 4.85 -4.54 -7.22
N CYS A 91 4.97 -3.87 -8.38
CA CYS A 91 3.94 -2.98 -8.92
C CYS A 91 3.17 -3.55 -10.11
N HIS A 92 3.81 -4.39 -10.93
CA HIS A 92 3.22 -4.81 -12.21
C HIS A 92 2.60 -6.20 -12.23
N TYR A 93 2.76 -6.99 -11.16
CA TYR A 93 2.30 -8.37 -11.14
C TYR A 93 1.74 -8.79 -9.79
N THR A 94 0.81 -9.74 -9.83
CA THR A 94 0.47 -10.54 -8.65
C THR A 94 1.40 -11.75 -8.60
N VAL A 95 2.27 -11.74 -7.59
CA VAL A 95 3.13 -12.86 -7.23
C VAL A 95 2.48 -13.62 -6.09
N ALA A 96 2.00 -14.83 -6.35
CA ALA A 96 1.25 -15.64 -5.40
C ALA A 96 2.04 -16.89 -4.96
N LYS A 97 1.74 -17.40 -3.76
CA LYS A 97 2.23 -18.68 -3.24
C LYS A 97 1.04 -19.58 -2.88
N LYS A 98 1.27 -20.90 -2.92
CA LYS A 98 0.29 -21.90 -2.46
C LYS A 98 0.32 -22.12 -0.94
N SER A 99 1.46 -21.88 -0.31
CA SER A 99 1.73 -21.96 1.13
C SER A 99 2.96 -21.09 1.45
N ALA A 100 3.24 -20.85 2.73
CA ALA A 100 4.39 -20.03 3.17
C ALA A 100 5.73 -20.48 2.56
N SER A 101 5.95 -21.81 2.54
CA SER A 101 7.16 -22.46 2.01
C SER A 101 7.15 -22.67 0.49
N ALA A 102 6.02 -22.47 -0.20
CA ALA A 102 5.93 -22.68 -1.63
C ALA A 102 6.69 -21.60 -2.41
N LYS A 103 7.31 -22.01 -3.53
CA LYS A 103 7.96 -21.08 -4.46
C LYS A 103 6.92 -20.09 -5.02
N PRO A 104 7.22 -18.78 -5.01
CA PRO A 104 6.32 -17.76 -5.55
C PRO A 104 6.15 -17.91 -7.07
N LYS A 105 4.94 -17.64 -7.56
CA LYS A 105 4.59 -17.69 -8.98
C LYS A 105 3.89 -16.40 -9.42
N LEU A 106 4.28 -15.93 -10.59
CA LEU A 106 3.63 -14.82 -11.27
C LEU A 106 2.31 -15.32 -11.87
N VAL A 107 1.17 -14.91 -11.33
CA VAL A 107 -0.14 -15.47 -11.73
C VAL A 107 -1.02 -14.51 -12.52
N ALA A 108 -0.81 -13.20 -12.39
CA ALA A 108 -1.57 -12.17 -13.10
C ALA A 108 -0.81 -10.83 -13.14
N GLY A 109 -1.38 -9.84 -13.83
CA GLY A 109 -1.07 -8.42 -13.56
C GLY A 109 -1.58 -8.03 -12.17
N PRO A 110 -1.55 -6.74 -11.78
CA PRO A 110 -2.08 -6.34 -10.48
C PRO A 110 -3.54 -6.78 -10.36
N SER A 111 -3.84 -7.56 -9.34
CA SER A 111 -5.16 -8.17 -9.12
C SER A 111 -5.72 -7.83 -7.74
N CYS A 112 -6.74 -8.56 -7.28
CA CYS A 112 -7.48 -8.34 -6.03
C CYS A 112 -6.55 -7.95 -4.86
N GLU A 113 -5.57 -8.80 -4.54
CA GLU A 113 -4.65 -8.63 -3.41
C GLU A 113 -3.58 -7.55 -3.63
N SER A 114 -3.56 -6.91 -4.79
CA SER A 114 -2.74 -5.70 -5.01
C SER A 114 -3.43 -4.45 -4.49
N CYS A 115 -4.76 -4.47 -4.35
CA CYS A 115 -5.55 -3.40 -3.73
C CYS A 115 -6.00 -3.79 -2.31
N HIS A 116 -6.38 -5.05 -2.09
CA HIS A 116 -7.00 -5.55 -0.86
C HIS A 116 -6.02 -6.19 0.15
N GLY A 117 -4.72 -6.14 -0.12
CA GLY A 117 -3.70 -6.79 0.73
C GLY A 117 -3.53 -8.29 0.46
N ALA A 118 -2.46 -8.87 1.02
CA ALA A 118 -2.11 -10.28 0.85
C ALA A 118 -3.04 -11.19 1.66
N ALA A 119 -3.70 -12.16 1.02
CA ALA A 119 -4.85 -12.83 1.63
C ALA A 119 -4.55 -14.01 2.55
N SER A 120 -3.28 -14.47 2.67
CA SER A 120 -2.96 -15.66 3.47
C SER A 120 -3.47 -15.60 4.90
N GLU A 121 -3.41 -14.42 5.52
CA GLU A 121 -3.76 -14.23 6.95
C GLU A 121 -5.22 -13.84 7.18
N TRP A 122 -5.92 -13.33 6.17
CA TRP A 122 -7.28 -12.79 6.35
C TRP A 122 -8.36 -13.52 5.57
N ILE A 123 -8.04 -14.35 4.56
CA ILE A 123 -9.07 -15.00 3.73
C ILE A 123 -10.00 -15.91 4.55
N SER A 124 -9.45 -16.59 5.56
CA SER A 124 -10.23 -17.45 6.44
C SER A 124 -11.19 -16.61 7.31
N ILE A 125 -10.71 -15.50 7.86
CA ILE A 125 -11.51 -14.54 8.65
C ILE A 125 -12.63 -13.94 7.80
N HIS A 126 -12.30 -13.52 6.58
CA HIS A 126 -13.26 -12.98 5.62
C HIS A 126 -14.41 -13.96 5.33
N ASN A 127 -14.06 -15.24 5.12
CA ASN A 127 -14.99 -16.31 4.78
C ASN A 127 -15.83 -16.81 5.96
N LYS A 128 -15.45 -16.50 7.21
CA LYS A 128 -16.22 -16.93 8.38
C LYS A 128 -17.65 -16.36 8.35
N LYS A 129 -18.59 -17.14 8.88
CA LYS A 129 -19.93 -16.67 9.25
C LYS A 129 -19.82 -15.99 10.62
N ALA A 130 -19.67 -14.67 10.61
CA ALA A 130 -19.59 -13.84 11.80
C ALA A 130 -20.20 -12.45 11.49
N PRO A 131 -20.60 -11.68 12.52
CA PRO A 131 -21.10 -10.31 12.33
C PRO A 131 -20.14 -9.49 11.46
N LYS A 132 -20.70 -8.73 10.52
CA LYS A 132 -19.90 -8.03 9.49
C LYS A 132 -18.86 -7.08 10.10
N ALA A 133 -19.22 -6.35 11.16
CA ALA A 133 -18.31 -5.44 11.86
C ALA A 133 -17.08 -6.16 12.41
N ASN A 134 -17.28 -7.27 13.14
CA ASN A 134 -16.20 -8.08 13.70
C ASN A 134 -15.27 -8.63 12.61
N LYS A 135 -15.82 -9.02 11.45
CA LYS A 135 -15.01 -9.47 10.31
C LYS A 135 -14.19 -8.36 9.69
N ILE A 136 -14.76 -7.16 9.57
CA ILE A 136 -14.05 -6.00 9.03
C ILE A 136 -12.84 -5.70 9.90
N GLU A 137 -13.05 -5.57 11.20
CA GLU A 137 -11.98 -5.30 12.16
C GLU A 137 -10.91 -6.40 12.15
N ALA A 138 -11.30 -7.66 12.36
CA ALA A 138 -10.35 -8.77 12.46
C ALA A 138 -9.57 -9.02 11.17
N ALA A 139 -10.21 -8.90 9.99
CA ALA A 139 -9.51 -9.05 8.72
C ALA A 139 -8.59 -7.85 8.43
N SER A 140 -9.00 -6.63 8.80
CA SER A 140 -8.17 -5.43 8.65
C SER A 140 -6.92 -5.50 9.51
N ALA A 141 -7.04 -6.01 10.75
CA ALA A 141 -5.90 -6.26 11.63
C ALA A 141 -4.90 -7.28 11.06
N LYS A 142 -5.32 -8.10 10.09
CA LYS A 142 -4.47 -9.03 9.33
C LYS A 142 -4.08 -8.51 7.94
N GLY A 143 -4.29 -7.23 7.67
CA GLY A 143 -3.85 -6.54 6.45
C GLY A 143 -4.85 -6.56 5.29
N MET A 144 -6.11 -6.95 5.51
CA MET A 144 -7.16 -6.76 4.51
C MET A 144 -7.52 -5.29 4.37
N ILE A 145 -7.50 -4.76 3.16
CA ILE A 145 -8.05 -3.43 2.86
C ILE A 145 -9.45 -3.61 2.28
N TRP A 146 -10.46 -3.12 2.99
CA TRP A 146 -11.85 -3.17 2.52
C TRP A 146 -12.14 -2.05 1.51
N PRO A 147 -13.02 -2.26 0.52
CA PRO A 147 -13.42 -1.19 -0.41
C PRO A 147 -13.94 0.09 0.27
N SER A 148 -14.51 -0.02 1.47
CA SER A 148 -15.00 1.11 2.26
C SER A 148 -13.89 1.88 2.99
N GLN A 149 -12.70 1.31 3.14
CA GLN A 149 -11.53 1.99 3.73
C GLN A 149 -10.86 2.86 2.67
N LEU A 150 -11.57 3.91 2.21
CA LEU A 150 -11.18 4.71 1.06
C LEU A 150 -9.76 5.29 1.17
N PHE A 151 -9.35 5.71 2.37
CA PHE A 151 -8.00 6.22 2.59
C PHE A 151 -6.94 5.14 2.35
N ASP A 152 -7.10 3.96 2.95
CA ASP A 152 -6.14 2.87 2.81
C ASP A 152 -6.08 2.34 1.36
N VAL A 153 -7.22 2.30 0.66
CA VAL A 153 -7.27 2.01 -0.78
C VAL A 153 -6.45 3.04 -1.56
N ALA A 154 -6.68 4.33 -1.32
CA ALA A 154 -6.00 5.43 -2.01
C ALA A 154 -4.48 5.44 -1.73
N ALA A 155 -4.08 5.22 -0.48
CA ALA A 155 -2.69 5.11 -0.07
C ALA A 155 -2.01 3.92 -0.76
N ASN A 156 -2.69 2.77 -0.83
CA ASN A 156 -2.17 1.59 -1.51
C ASN A 156 -2.02 1.81 -3.03
N CYS A 157 -2.93 2.56 -3.68
CA CYS A 157 -2.74 2.99 -5.06
C CYS A 157 -1.44 3.80 -5.24
N ASN A 158 -1.17 4.73 -4.33
CA ASN A 158 0.04 5.55 -4.33
C ASN A 158 1.33 4.74 -4.14
N SER A 159 1.27 3.57 -3.48
CA SER A 159 2.43 2.69 -3.35
C SER A 159 3.08 2.37 -4.71
N CYS A 160 2.25 2.19 -5.75
CA CYS A 160 2.69 1.95 -7.12
C CYS A 160 2.70 3.24 -7.96
N HIS A 161 1.61 4.00 -7.96
CA HIS A 161 1.44 5.15 -8.87
C HIS A 161 2.21 6.40 -8.43
N GLY A 162 2.51 6.51 -7.14
CA GLY A 162 3.39 7.53 -6.56
C GLY A 162 4.82 7.03 -6.33
N LEU A 163 5.16 5.80 -6.73
CA LEU A 163 6.46 5.18 -6.47
C LEU A 163 6.91 5.32 -5.00
N THR A 164 6.00 5.02 -4.06
CA THR A 164 6.24 5.17 -2.62
C THR A 164 6.47 3.83 -1.90
N LYS A 165 6.33 2.69 -2.58
CA LYS A 165 6.59 1.35 -2.00
C LYS A 165 7.92 1.30 -1.25
N GLU A 166 7.91 0.73 -0.05
CA GLU A 166 9.06 0.67 0.86
C GLU A 166 10.30 0.06 0.19
N ASN A 167 10.13 -1.05 -0.53
CA ASN A 167 11.21 -1.77 -1.21
C ASN A 167 11.83 -1.06 -2.43
N LEU A 168 11.35 0.14 -2.80
CA LEU A 168 12.03 1.00 -3.76
C LEU A 168 13.19 1.70 -3.03
N THR A 169 14.40 1.67 -3.56
CA THR A 169 15.52 2.48 -3.05
C THR A 169 15.65 3.75 -3.89
N GLY A 170 16.36 4.76 -3.37
CA GLY A 170 16.64 5.99 -4.12
C GLY A 170 17.34 5.73 -5.46
N ASP A 171 18.28 4.78 -5.47
CA ASP A 171 19.01 4.35 -6.67
C ASP A 171 18.12 3.63 -7.66
N ASN A 172 17.24 2.73 -7.18
CA ASN A 172 16.28 2.05 -8.05
C ASN A 172 15.30 3.04 -8.68
N ILE A 173 14.81 4.02 -7.92
CA ILE A 173 13.95 5.10 -8.45
C ILE A 173 14.71 5.89 -9.51
N LYS A 174 15.93 6.34 -9.20
CA LYS A 174 16.77 7.09 -10.15
C LYS A 174 16.99 6.30 -11.44
N ALA A 175 17.45 5.04 -11.34
CA ALA A 175 17.71 4.18 -12.49
C ALA A 175 16.45 3.92 -13.33
N MET A 176 15.28 3.74 -12.68
CA MET A 176 14.01 3.60 -13.40
C MET A 176 13.65 4.86 -14.17
N LEU A 177 13.72 6.03 -13.53
CA LEU A 177 13.33 7.30 -14.13
C LEU A 177 14.28 7.75 -15.24
N ASP A 178 15.61 7.59 -15.06
CA ASP A 178 16.62 7.86 -16.10
C ASP A 178 16.42 6.94 -17.32
N ALA A 179 15.97 5.71 -17.10
CA ALA A 179 15.61 4.78 -18.17
C ALA A 179 14.23 5.09 -18.80
N GLY A 180 13.53 6.12 -18.32
CA GLY A 180 12.28 6.64 -18.84
C GLY A 180 11.03 6.03 -18.21
N HIS A 181 11.11 5.35 -17.04
CA HIS A 181 9.93 4.87 -16.35
C HIS A 181 8.95 6.03 -16.11
N PRO A 182 7.66 5.88 -16.44
CA PRO A 182 6.70 6.97 -16.25
C PRO A 182 6.53 7.30 -14.77
N MET A 183 6.40 8.58 -14.46
CA MET A 183 5.98 9.08 -13.15
C MET A 183 4.80 10.02 -13.38
N ASN A 184 3.62 9.67 -12.88
CA ASN A 184 2.44 10.50 -13.03
C ASN A 184 2.23 11.35 -11.76
N ALA A 185 2.74 12.58 -11.80
CA ALA A 185 2.50 13.56 -10.73
C ALA A 185 1.00 13.86 -10.59
N ASP A 186 0.24 13.77 -11.69
CA ASP A 186 -1.19 14.08 -11.80
C ASP A 186 -2.09 12.85 -11.58
N PHE A 187 -1.58 11.81 -10.92
CA PHE A 187 -2.42 10.69 -10.50
C PHE A 187 -3.55 11.21 -9.59
N GLU A 188 -4.79 11.01 -10.03
CA GLU A 188 -6.00 11.42 -9.31
C GLU A 188 -6.95 10.21 -9.17
N LEU A 189 -7.34 9.90 -7.94
CA LEU A 189 -8.06 8.69 -7.59
C LEU A 189 -9.42 8.57 -8.29
N VAL A 190 -10.23 9.63 -8.32
CA VAL A 190 -11.56 9.63 -8.95
C VAL A 190 -11.46 9.37 -10.45
N GLN A 191 -10.48 9.98 -11.11
CA GLN A 191 -10.26 9.86 -12.55
C GLN A 191 -10.01 8.42 -12.97
N TYR A 192 -9.16 7.71 -12.22
CA TYR A 192 -8.84 6.31 -12.47
C TYR A 192 -9.95 5.38 -11.96
N SER A 193 -10.54 5.67 -10.79
CA SER A 193 -11.58 4.83 -10.20
C SER A 193 -12.84 4.85 -11.05
N GLN A 194 -13.28 5.99 -11.56
CA GLN A 194 -14.53 6.06 -12.35
C GLN A 194 -14.33 5.66 -13.82
N GLY A 195 -13.08 5.63 -14.30
CA GLY A 195 -12.76 5.27 -15.69
C GLY A 195 -12.38 3.80 -15.85
N SER A 196 -11.21 3.42 -15.34
CA SER A 196 -10.60 2.14 -15.67
C SER A 196 -10.85 1.06 -14.61
N VAL A 197 -11.06 1.41 -13.34
CA VAL A 197 -11.09 0.44 -12.24
C VAL A 197 -12.30 0.63 -11.32
N ARG A 198 -13.46 1.02 -11.88
CA ARG A 198 -14.68 1.23 -11.08
C ARG A 198 -15.03 -0.09 -10.38
N HIS A 199 -15.05 -0.07 -9.06
CA HIS A 199 -15.17 -1.27 -8.22
C HIS A 199 -16.15 -1.03 -7.05
N ARG A 200 -17.29 -0.41 -7.36
CA ARG A 200 -18.27 0.08 -6.36
C ARG A 200 -19.29 -1.00 -5.98
N PHE A 201 -18.81 -2.14 -5.49
CA PHE A 201 -19.61 -3.31 -5.07
C PHE A 201 -19.87 -3.33 -3.56
N TYR A 202 -20.46 -2.25 -3.06
CA TYR A 202 -20.80 -2.07 -1.65
C TYR A 202 -22.18 -1.39 -1.54
N PRO A 203 -22.80 -1.31 -0.34
CA PRO A 203 -24.13 -0.73 -0.18
C PRO A 203 -24.27 0.62 -0.90
N PRO A 204 -25.44 0.92 -1.50
CA PRO A 204 -26.70 0.18 -1.36
C PRO A 204 -26.81 -1.11 -2.20
N LYS A 205 -26.07 -1.27 -3.30
CA LYS A 205 -26.14 -2.47 -4.16
C LYS A 205 -24.83 -3.22 -4.29
N VAL A 206 -24.65 -4.27 -3.49
CA VAL A 206 -23.38 -5.01 -3.39
C VAL A 206 -23.03 -5.88 -4.62
N THR A 207 -23.96 -6.07 -5.55
CA THR A 207 -23.77 -6.90 -6.76
C THR A 207 -23.57 -6.07 -8.04
N GLU A 208 -23.70 -4.75 -7.96
CA GLU A 208 -23.62 -3.84 -9.10
C GLU A 208 -22.36 -2.97 -9.03
N ASN A 209 -21.73 -2.72 -10.18
CA ASN A 209 -20.66 -1.74 -10.30
C ASN A 209 -21.23 -0.32 -10.42
N GLN A 210 -21.72 0.20 -9.30
CA GLN A 210 -22.50 1.43 -9.25
C GLN A 210 -21.68 2.66 -9.70
N ALA A 211 -22.32 3.61 -10.38
CA ALA A 211 -21.74 4.93 -10.60
C ALA A 211 -21.71 5.73 -9.30
N MET A 212 -20.69 6.57 -9.12
CA MET A 212 -20.65 7.47 -7.97
C MET A 212 -21.49 8.72 -8.23
N THR A 213 -22.20 9.17 -7.19
CA THR A 213 -22.82 10.50 -7.20
C THR A 213 -21.75 11.60 -7.12
N PRO A 214 -22.07 12.86 -7.47
CA PRO A 214 -21.14 13.98 -7.28
C PRO A 214 -20.62 14.10 -5.84
N ALA A 215 -21.47 13.89 -4.85
CA ALA A 215 -21.10 13.90 -3.43
C ALA A 215 -20.11 12.78 -3.08
N GLU A 216 -20.32 11.56 -3.60
CA GLU A 216 -19.40 10.44 -3.42
C GLU A 216 -18.05 10.68 -4.08
N MET A 217 -18.04 11.25 -5.29
CA MET A 217 -16.81 11.64 -5.98
C MET A 217 -16.08 12.73 -5.22
N ALA A 218 -16.78 13.73 -4.67
CA ALA A 218 -16.20 14.78 -3.84
C ALA A 218 -15.50 14.21 -2.60
N ARG A 219 -16.14 13.27 -1.88
CA ARG A 219 -15.51 12.57 -0.75
C ARG A 219 -14.28 11.78 -1.17
N MET A 220 -14.39 10.98 -2.23
CA MET A 220 -13.26 10.20 -2.76
C MET A 220 -12.11 11.10 -3.21
N PHE A 221 -12.40 12.26 -3.81
CA PHE A 221 -11.41 13.23 -4.23
C PHE A 221 -10.63 13.79 -3.04
N VAL A 222 -11.33 14.24 -1.99
CA VAL A 222 -10.70 14.75 -0.76
C VAL A 222 -9.84 13.68 -0.08
N VAL A 223 -10.35 12.45 0.04
CA VAL A 223 -9.58 11.31 0.59
C VAL A 223 -8.37 10.98 -0.27
N GLY A 224 -8.50 11.05 -1.60
CA GLY A 224 -7.41 10.86 -2.54
C GLY A 224 -6.31 11.90 -2.37
N GLN A 225 -6.66 13.17 -2.15
CA GLN A 225 -5.69 14.22 -1.85
C GLN A 225 -5.01 14.01 -0.50
N ALA A 226 -5.75 13.60 0.54
CA ALA A 226 -5.14 13.21 1.82
C ALA A 226 -4.11 12.08 1.64
N ALA A 227 -4.46 11.03 0.90
CA ALA A 227 -3.54 9.93 0.62
C ALA A 227 -2.33 10.36 -0.22
N ASN A 228 -2.52 11.27 -1.18
CA ASN A 228 -1.42 11.88 -1.94
C ASN A 228 -0.48 12.66 -1.02
N LEU A 229 -1.00 13.51 -0.12
CA LEU A 229 -0.20 14.29 0.80
C LEU A 229 0.60 13.40 1.75
N VAL A 230 -0.05 12.41 2.37
CA VAL A 230 0.60 11.43 3.26
C VAL A 230 1.70 10.67 2.52
N SER A 231 1.37 10.08 1.37
CA SER A 231 2.31 9.24 0.62
C SER A 231 3.48 10.03 0.06
N ALA A 232 3.23 11.23 -0.49
CA ALA A 232 4.26 12.06 -1.09
C ALA A 232 5.17 12.69 -0.03
N SER A 233 4.63 13.13 1.12
CA SER A 233 5.43 13.67 2.22
C SER A 233 6.38 12.63 2.80
N ALA A 234 5.91 11.38 2.97
CA ALA A 234 6.76 10.29 3.41
C ALA A 234 7.83 9.89 2.38
N ALA A 235 7.58 10.12 1.09
CA ALA A 235 8.43 9.64 0.01
C ALA A 235 9.34 10.70 -0.62
N VAL A 236 9.14 11.99 -0.39
CA VAL A 236 9.86 13.08 -1.10
C VAL A 236 11.38 13.02 -0.94
N SER A 237 11.87 12.54 0.20
CA SER A 237 13.30 12.39 0.50
C SER A 237 13.90 11.09 -0.04
N LYS A 238 13.08 10.17 -0.56
CA LYS A 238 13.47 8.80 -0.91
C LYS A 238 14.46 8.71 -2.08
N SER A 239 14.51 9.72 -2.94
CA SER A 239 15.47 9.80 -4.05
C SER A 239 15.92 11.24 -4.27
N SER A 240 17.20 11.41 -4.62
CA SER A 240 17.78 12.71 -5.02
C SER A 240 17.41 13.12 -6.44
N HIS A 241 16.84 12.22 -7.25
CA HIS A 241 16.49 12.48 -8.65
C HIS A 241 15.52 13.68 -8.79
N ALA A 242 15.93 14.70 -9.55
CA ALA A 242 15.21 15.98 -9.65
C ALA A 242 13.75 15.81 -10.10
N GLY A 243 13.50 14.99 -11.13
CA GLY A 243 12.14 14.73 -11.60
C GLY A 243 11.26 13.97 -10.60
N TYR A 244 11.86 13.20 -9.69
CA TYR A 244 11.11 12.51 -8.63
C TYR A 244 10.70 13.51 -7.55
N LYS A 245 11.67 14.31 -7.06
CA LYS A 245 11.42 15.38 -6.09
C LYS A 245 10.36 16.35 -6.59
N ALA A 246 10.48 16.83 -7.82
CA ALA A 246 9.51 17.73 -8.43
C ALA A 246 8.11 17.11 -8.50
N ALA A 247 8.00 15.82 -8.85
CA ALA A 247 6.72 15.13 -8.88
C ALA A 247 6.08 14.99 -7.49
N GLN A 248 6.87 14.66 -6.46
CA GLN A 248 6.35 14.56 -5.09
C GLN A 248 5.98 15.94 -4.53
N GLN A 249 6.82 16.96 -4.74
CA GLN A 249 6.54 18.34 -4.32
C GLN A 249 5.28 18.89 -4.99
N LYS A 250 5.06 18.61 -6.28
CA LYS A 250 3.81 18.97 -6.97
C LYS A 250 2.60 18.31 -6.32
N LYS A 251 2.69 17.02 -5.96
CA LYS A 251 1.61 16.30 -5.27
C LYS A 251 1.32 16.91 -3.90
N ILE A 252 2.37 17.19 -3.12
CA ILE A 252 2.26 17.83 -1.80
C ILE A 252 1.55 19.18 -1.94
N ALA A 253 2.06 20.08 -2.78
CA ALA A 253 1.49 21.42 -2.96
C ALA A 253 0.02 21.37 -3.44
N THR A 254 -0.29 20.49 -4.39
CA THR A 254 -1.67 20.33 -4.90
C THR A 254 -2.61 19.81 -3.81
N ALA A 255 -2.19 18.80 -3.07
CA ALA A 255 -3.01 18.20 -2.02
C ALA A 255 -3.19 19.14 -0.82
N THR A 256 -2.13 19.83 -0.38
CA THR A 256 -2.17 20.84 0.68
C THR A 256 -3.17 21.94 0.35
N LYS A 257 -3.05 22.57 -0.83
CA LYS A 257 -3.97 23.63 -1.26
C LYS A 257 -5.44 23.19 -1.23
N LEU A 258 -5.73 21.96 -1.66
CA LEU A 258 -7.08 21.43 -1.65
C LEU A 258 -7.58 21.14 -0.23
N LEU A 259 -6.75 20.53 0.62
CA LEU A 259 -7.15 20.22 1.99
C LEU A 259 -7.34 21.48 2.83
N GLU A 260 -6.55 22.54 2.58
CA GLU A 260 -6.75 23.86 3.19
C GLU A 260 -8.10 24.48 2.81
N SER A 261 -8.54 24.36 1.55
CA SER A 261 -9.85 24.88 1.14
C SER A 261 -11.03 24.14 1.78
N VAL A 262 -10.79 22.90 2.25
CA VAL A 262 -11.79 22.08 2.95
C VAL A 262 -11.72 22.25 4.47
N ALA A 263 -10.58 22.69 5.02
CA ALA A 263 -10.31 22.74 6.45
C ALA A 263 -11.31 23.58 7.26
N GLY A 264 -11.84 24.66 6.67
CA GLY A 264 -12.84 25.52 7.31
C GLY A 264 -14.17 24.80 7.62
N GLN A 265 -14.55 23.79 6.82
CA GLN A 265 -15.79 23.01 7.02
C GLN A 265 -15.52 21.62 7.64
N VAL A 266 -14.28 21.15 7.51
CA VAL A 266 -13.85 19.85 8.01
C VAL A 266 -12.49 20.02 8.69
N PRO A 267 -12.45 20.30 10.01
CA PRO A 267 -11.19 20.51 10.73
C PRO A 267 -10.19 19.35 10.62
N ALA A 268 -10.67 18.12 10.41
CA ALA A 268 -9.82 16.96 10.15
C ALA A 268 -8.92 17.13 8.92
N ALA A 269 -9.33 17.89 7.90
CA ALA A 269 -8.48 18.17 6.74
C ALA A 269 -7.28 19.05 7.13
N GLY A 270 -7.48 20.04 8.00
CA GLY A 270 -6.40 20.85 8.56
C GLY A 270 -5.40 20.01 9.39
N LYS A 271 -5.88 18.99 10.11
CA LYS A 271 -5.00 18.05 10.82
C LYS A 271 -4.10 17.25 9.85
N VAL A 272 -4.62 16.83 8.69
CA VAL A 272 -3.81 16.16 7.67
C VAL A 272 -2.76 17.11 7.09
N VAL A 273 -3.09 18.37 6.85
CA VAL A 273 -2.14 19.39 6.38
C VAL A 273 -1.02 19.62 7.40
N ALA A 274 -1.37 19.79 8.67
CA ALA A 274 -0.40 20.03 9.74
C ALA A 274 0.48 18.80 10.04
N SER A 275 -0.09 17.60 9.95
CA SER A 275 0.61 16.35 10.23
C SER A 275 0.11 15.25 9.28
N PRO A 276 0.79 15.02 8.14
CA PRO A 276 0.32 14.12 7.10
C PRO A 276 0.61 12.65 7.44
N THR A 277 -0.15 12.11 8.38
CA THR A 277 -0.08 10.71 8.83
C THR A 277 -1.24 9.88 8.31
N ALA A 278 -1.06 8.55 8.29
CA ALA A 278 -2.14 7.63 7.92
C ALA A 278 -3.36 7.76 8.85
N ASP A 279 -3.13 7.97 10.15
CA ASP A 279 -4.21 8.11 11.13
C ASP A 279 -5.03 9.38 10.92
N ASN A 280 -4.37 10.51 10.64
CA ASN A 280 -5.08 11.75 10.28
C ASN A 280 -5.84 11.58 8.96
N GLY A 281 -5.27 10.86 7.99
CA GLY A 281 -5.95 10.54 6.73
C GLY A 281 -7.20 9.69 6.90
N ARG A 282 -7.15 8.65 7.75
CA ARG A 282 -8.31 7.83 8.12
C ARG A 282 -9.35 8.64 8.90
N ALA A 283 -8.91 9.47 9.84
CA ALA A 283 -9.79 10.35 10.61
C ALA A 283 -10.53 11.33 9.70
N LEU A 284 -9.86 11.90 8.69
CA LEU A 284 -10.52 12.72 7.67
C LEU A 284 -11.55 11.91 6.88
N ALA A 285 -11.20 10.72 6.40
CA ALA A 285 -12.13 9.86 5.65
C ALA A 285 -13.39 9.54 6.46
N ALA A 286 -13.25 9.26 7.76
CA ALA A 286 -14.38 9.04 8.66
C ALA A 286 -15.21 10.31 8.87
N ALA A 287 -14.56 11.46 9.10
CA ALA A 287 -15.24 12.74 9.36
C ALA A 287 -16.08 13.25 8.17
N ILE A 288 -15.81 12.78 6.95
CA ILE A 288 -16.55 13.18 5.75
C ILE A 288 -17.49 12.11 5.23
N ALA A 289 -17.62 10.94 5.88
CA ALA A 289 -18.35 9.78 5.33
C ALA A 289 -19.76 10.13 4.81
N ASP A 290 -20.47 10.99 5.55
CA ASP A 290 -21.85 11.41 5.23
C ASP A 290 -21.95 12.88 4.80
N LYS A 291 -20.83 13.55 4.52
CA LYS A 291 -20.81 14.95 4.07
C LYS A 291 -20.91 15.07 2.55
N ASP A 292 -21.64 16.07 2.08
CA ASP A 292 -21.56 16.53 0.69
C ASP A 292 -20.55 17.67 0.58
N LEU A 293 -19.43 17.40 -0.10
CA LEU A 293 -18.37 18.38 -0.33
C LEU A 293 -18.38 18.90 -1.78
N SER A 294 -19.39 18.54 -2.58
CA SER A 294 -19.48 18.93 -3.99
C SER A 294 -19.50 20.45 -4.19
N GLY A 295 -20.10 21.20 -3.27
CA GLY A 295 -20.05 22.67 -3.29
C GLY A 295 -18.65 23.26 -3.07
N VAL A 296 -17.75 22.53 -2.40
CA VAL A 296 -16.39 22.99 -2.07
C VAL A 296 -15.38 22.54 -3.12
N VAL A 297 -15.45 21.27 -3.54
CA VAL A 297 -14.43 20.66 -4.41
C VAL A 297 -14.96 20.28 -5.79
N GLY A 298 -16.24 20.49 -6.08
CA GLY A 298 -16.88 20.09 -7.34
C GLY A 298 -16.21 20.69 -8.57
N GLY A 299 -15.73 21.94 -8.47
CA GLY A 299 -14.97 22.58 -9.54
C GLY A 299 -13.62 21.92 -9.83
N ASN A 300 -13.08 21.15 -8.89
CA ASN A 300 -11.82 20.41 -9.02
C ASN A 300 -12.02 18.96 -9.43
N LEU A 301 -13.27 18.46 -9.46
CA LEU A 301 -13.53 17.07 -9.84
C LEU A 301 -13.15 16.82 -11.31
N PRO A 302 -12.59 15.64 -11.63
CA PRO A 302 -12.29 15.28 -13.01
C PRO A 302 -13.55 15.25 -13.87
N LYS A 303 -13.50 15.94 -15.01
CA LYS A 303 -14.57 15.93 -16.02
C LYS A 303 -14.44 14.79 -17.04
N LYS A 304 -13.27 14.14 -17.08
CA LYS A 304 -12.95 13.02 -17.99
C LYS A 304 -12.26 11.90 -17.23
N PHE A 305 -12.78 10.69 -17.39
CA PHE A 305 -12.26 9.48 -16.75
C PHE A 305 -11.33 8.71 -17.70
N LYS A 306 -10.45 7.88 -17.15
CA LYS A 306 -9.34 7.20 -17.88
C LYS A 306 -9.62 5.74 -18.25
#